data_AF-A0A539DE36-F1
#
_entry.id   AF-A0A539DE36-F1
#
_cell.length_a   1.000
_cell.length_b   1.000
_cell.length_c   1.000
_cell.angle_alpha   90.00
_cell.angle_beta   90.00
_cell.angle_gamma   90.00
#
_symmetry.space_group_name_H-M   'P 1'
#
loop_
_entity.id
_entity.type
_entity.pdbx_description
1 polymer ?
#
loop_
_entity_poly.entity_id
_entity_poly.type
_entity_poly.pdbx_seq_one_letter_code
_entity_poly.pdbx_strand_id
1 'polypeptide(L)'
;MDHGTLVAGQAVFNPGFATASVLALITFGVHTFARPLLASRELPTASLWLNYFTWHMATVMLLIMAGGFGWAASAPEAFDVAVLLMLMAAAFSPLCIWVAIKGGIAPWRFPASWLFLLILAAGLWGARIGHWL
;
A
#
# COMPACT_ATOMS: atom_id res chain seq x y z
N MET A 1 13.34 -34.57 20.68
CA MET A 1 12.09 -34.88 19.96
C MET A 1 11.00 -34.37 20.84
N ASP A 2 10.66 -33.11 20.59
CA ASP A 2 9.83 -32.32 21.47
C ASP A 2 8.74 -31.81 20.53
N HIS A 3 7.77 -32.67 20.27
CA HIS A 3 6.60 -32.33 19.47
C HIS A 3 5.76 -31.35 20.30
N GLY A 4 6.20 -30.09 20.28
CA GLY A 4 5.42 -28.94 20.71
C GLY A 4 4.19 -28.87 19.82
N THR A 5 3.16 -29.55 20.26
CA THR A 5 1.80 -29.42 19.76
C THR A 5 1.44 -27.95 19.84
N LEU A 6 1.49 -27.28 18.68
CA LEU A 6 0.93 -25.95 18.53
C LEU A 6 -0.51 -26.03 19.01
N VAL A 7 -0.80 -25.36 20.12
CA VAL A 7 -2.14 -25.23 20.66
C VAL A 7 -3.01 -24.68 19.53
N ALA A 8 -3.92 -25.52 19.02
CA ALA A 8 -4.96 -25.12 18.10
C ALA A 8 -5.76 -23.98 18.75
N GLY A 9 -5.46 -22.74 18.39
CA GLY A 9 -6.07 -21.56 19.00
C GLY A 9 -5.19 -20.31 19.15
N GLN A 10 -3.87 -20.37 18.91
CA GLN A 10 -3.09 -19.13 18.82
C GLN A 10 -3.29 -18.51 17.42
N ALA A 11 -4.18 -17.51 17.33
CA ALA A 11 -4.27 -16.66 16.16
C ALA A 11 -2.89 -16.02 15.92
N VAL A 12 -2.20 -16.44 14.86
CA VAL A 12 -0.89 -15.90 14.52
C VAL A 12 -1.13 -14.54 13.88
N PHE A 13 -1.00 -13.49 14.69
CA PHE A 13 -1.08 -12.11 14.25
C PHE A 13 0.27 -11.64 13.72
N ASN A 14 0.33 -11.18 12.46
CA ASN A 14 1.54 -10.65 11.85
C ASN A 14 1.57 -9.10 11.96
N PRO A 15 2.41 -8.53 12.84
CA PRO A 15 2.43 -7.08 13.08
C PRO A 15 2.97 -6.27 11.89
N GLY A 16 3.82 -6.88 11.04
CA GLY A 16 4.35 -6.20 9.86
C GLY A 16 3.27 -6.00 8.79
N PHE A 17 2.48 -7.04 8.51
CA PHE A 17 1.33 -6.92 7.62
C PHE A 17 0.23 -6.02 8.19
N ALA A 18 0.00 -6.06 9.51
CA ALA A 18 -0.92 -5.11 10.15
C ALA A 18 -0.45 -3.66 9.99
N THR A 19 0.85 -3.41 10.14
CA THR A 19 1.44 -2.07 9.93
C THR A 19 1.26 -1.62 8.47
N ALA A 20 1.54 -2.49 7.50
CA ALA A 20 1.33 -2.21 6.08
C ALA A 20 -0.14 -1.89 5.77
N SER A 21 -1.08 -2.63 6.38
CA SER A 21 -2.52 -2.40 6.28
C SER A 21 -2.92 -1.02 6.82
N VAL A 22 -2.44 -0.66 8.02
CA VAL A 22 -2.73 0.65 8.64
C VAL A 22 -2.15 1.80 7.81
N LEU A 23 -0.92 1.67 7.31
CA LEU A 23 -0.32 2.67 6.43
C LEU A 23 -1.15 2.89 5.16
N ALA A 24 -1.57 1.79 4.52
CA ALA A 24 -2.44 1.84 3.35
C ALA A 24 -3.81 2.46 3.68
N LEU A 25 -4.40 2.14 4.84
CA LEU A 25 -5.70 2.64 5.28
C LEU A 25 -5.67 4.15 5.61
N ILE A 26 -4.63 4.62 6.29
CA ILE A 26 -4.43 6.05 6.55
C ILE A 26 -4.26 6.79 5.22
N THR A 27 -3.44 6.24 4.32
CA THR A 27 -3.23 6.83 3.00
C THR A 27 -4.53 6.85 2.20
N PHE A 28 -5.32 5.78 2.22
CA PHE A 28 -6.66 5.71 1.64
C PHE A 28 -7.57 6.81 2.22
N GLY A 29 -7.61 6.98 3.53
CA GLY A 29 -8.43 8.01 4.18
C GLY A 29 -8.04 9.41 3.73
N VAL A 30 -6.75 9.76 3.84
CA VAL A 30 -6.23 11.06 3.39
C VAL A 30 -6.52 11.27 1.90
N HIS A 31 -6.22 10.29 1.06
CA HIS A 31 -6.42 10.35 -0.40
C HIS A 31 -7.89 10.32 -0.80
N THR A 32 -8.81 9.81 0.01
CA THR A 32 -10.25 9.88 -0.31
C THR A 32 -10.80 11.28 -0.01
N PHE A 33 -10.38 11.88 1.11
CA PHE A 33 -10.98 13.12 1.61
C PHE A 33 -10.19 14.39 1.28
N ALA A 34 -8.94 14.28 0.86
CA ALA A 34 -8.16 15.40 0.32
C ALA A 34 -8.67 15.75 -1.09
N ARG A 35 -9.86 16.37 -1.18
CA ARG A 35 -10.51 16.82 -2.43
C ARG A 35 -9.55 17.53 -3.40
N PRO A 36 -9.28 16.99 -4.59
CA PRO A 36 -8.42 17.68 -5.56
C PRO A 36 -9.07 17.97 -6.92
N LEU A 37 -8.55 19.06 -7.48
CA LEU A 37 -8.33 19.34 -8.91
C LEU A 37 -9.52 19.68 -9.81
N LEU A 38 -10.76 19.32 -9.49
CA LEU A 38 -11.91 19.89 -10.23
C LEU A 38 -12.03 21.43 -10.08
N ALA A 39 -11.24 22.02 -9.17
CA ALA A 39 -11.13 23.46 -9.01
C ALA A 39 -10.21 24.13 -10.06
N SER A 40 -9.37 23.37 -10.80
CA SER A 40 -8.48 23.96 -11.80
C SER A 40 -9.27 24.37 -13.05
N ARG A 41 -9.14 25.64 -13.44
CA ARG A 41 -9.71 26.19 -14.68
C ARG A 41 -8.73 26.19 -15.85
N GLU A 42 -7.48 25.81 -15.63
CA GLU A 42 -6.40 25.93 -16.61
C GLU A 42 -6.16 24.64 -17.42
N LEU A 43 -6.73 23.51 -16.98
CA LEU A 43 -6.56 22.22 -17.65
C LEU A 43 -7.64 22.00 -18.73
N PRO A 44 -7.27 21.46 -19.90
CA PRO A 44 -8.24 20.94 -20.85
C PRO A 44 -9.14 19.88 -20.19
N THR A 45 -10.42 19.85 -20.58
CA THR A 45 -11.44 18.97 -19.98
C THR A 45 -11.01 17.50 -19.92
N ALA A 46 -10.37 16.98 -20.98
CA ALA A 46 -9.90 15.61 -21.02
C ALA A 46 -8.83 15.31 -19.95
N SER A 47 -7.84 16.19 -19.78
CA SER A 47 -6.77 16.03 -18.77
C SER A 47 -7.31 16.10 -17.34
N LEU A 48 -8.33 16.94 -17.11
CA LEU A 48 -9.00 17.07 -15.82
C LEU A 48 -9.76 15.79 -15.44
N TRP A 49 -10.52 15.20 -16.37
CA TRP A 49 -11.21 13.93 -16.12
C TRP A 49 -10.26 12.75 -16.00
N LEU A 50 -9.17 12.71 -16.77
CA LEU A 50 -8.14 11.67 -16.65
C LEU A 50 -7.47 11.71 -15.27
N ASN A 51 -7.17 12.91 -14.75
CA ASN A 51 -6.62 13.06 -13.42
C ASN A 51 -7.64 12.61 -12.35
N TYR A 52 -8.90 13.03 -12.48
CA TYR A 52 -9.98 12.58 -11.60
C TYR A 52 -10.16 11.06 -11.60
N PHE A 53 -10.11 10.41 -12.76
CA PHE A 53 -10.16 8.95 -12.84
C PHE A 53 -8.94 8.29 -12.18
N THR A 54 -7.74 8.82 -12.44
CA THR A 54 -6.49 8.32 -11.84
C THR A 54 -6.50 8.44 -10.31
N TRP A 55 -7.09 9.51 -9.79
CA TRP A 55 -7.32 9.69 -8.37
C TRP A 55 -8.16 8.55 -7.75
N HIS A 56 -9.26 8.18 -8.40
CA HIS A 56 -10.15 7.11 -7.94
C HIS A 56 -9.51 5.74 -8.07
N MET A 57 -8.76 5.49 -9.14
CA MET A 57 -7.98 4.25 -9.28
C MET A 57 -7.00 4.07 -8.12
N ALA A 58 -6.25 5.11 -7.75
CA ALA A 58 -5.35 5.06 -6.61
C ALA A 58 -6.11 4.85 -5.27
N THR A 59 -7.29 5.48 -5.12
CA THR A 59 -8.15 5.29 -3.95
C THR A 59 -8.56 3.81 -3.78
N VAL A 60 -9.07 3.20 -4.84
CA VAL A 60 -9.49 1.79 -4.82
C VAL A 60 -8.28 0.87 -4.56
N MET A 61 -7.14 1.17 -5.19
CA MET A 61 -5.90 0.44 -4.97
C MET A 61 -5.48 0.42 -3.50
N LEU A 62 -5.48 1.58 -2.84
CA LEU A 62 -5.10 1.70 -1.43
C LEU A 62 -6.06 0.94 -0.51
N LEU A 63 -7.35 0.94 -0.83
CA LEU A 63 -8.34 0.15 -0.10
C LEU A 63 -8.08 -1.35 -0.24
N ILE A 64 -7.77 -1.82 -1.45
CA ILE A 64 -7.39 -3.23 -1.70
C ILE A 64 -6.12 -3.58 -0.95
N MET A 65 -5.11 -2.70 -0.96
CA MET A 65 -3.88 -2.92 -0.20
C MET A 65 -4.14 -3.00 1.31
N ALA A 66 -4.96 -2.10 1.86
CA ALA A 66 -5.34 -2.12 3.26
C ALA A 66 -6.05 -3.43 3.64
N GLY A 67 -7.04 -3.85 2.84
CA GLY A 67 -7.78 -5.09 3.05
C GLY A 67 -6.90 -6.34 2.91
N GLY A 68 -6.09 -6.44 1.85
CA GLY A 68 -5.26 -7.62 1.60
C GLY A 68 -4.13 -7.80 2.60
N PHE A 69 -3.45 -6.71 3.00
CA PHE A 69 -2.50 -6.78 4.11
C PHE A 69 -3.18 -7.04 5.45
N GLY A 70 -4.39 -6.51 5.67
CA GLY A 70 -5.19 -6.80 6.86
C GLY A 70 -5.57 -8.28 6.96
N TRP A 71 -5.95 -8.89 5.84
CA TRP A 71 -6.22 -10.32 5.76
C TRP A 71 -4.94 -11.13 6.05
N ALA A 72 -3.84 -10.83 5.36
CA ALA A 72 -2.56 -11.50 5.60
C ALA A 72 -2.03 -11.33 7.03
N ALA A 73 -2.44 -10.27 7.74
CA ALA A 73 -2.09 -10.06 9.14
C ALA A 73 -2.75 -11.07 10.09
N SER A 74 -3.91 -11.62 9.73
CA SER A 74 -4.67 -12.56 10.57
C SER A 74 -4.73 -13.98 10.02
N ALA A 75 -4.29 -14.20 8.77
CA ALA A 75 -4.47 -15.43 8.02
C ALA A 75 -3.18 -15.81 7.28
N PRO A 76 -2.42 -16.81 7.76
CA PRO A 76 -1.17 -17.24 7.12
C PRO A 76 -1.35 -17.67 5.66
N GLU A 77 -2.51 -18.22 5.30
CA GLU A 77 -2.85 -18.66 3.94
C GLU A 77 -2.95 -17.50 2.94
N ALA A 78 -3.08 -16.26 3.41
CA ALA A 78 -3.13 -15.07 2.55
C ALA A 78 -1.74 -14.48 2.27
N PHE A 79 -0.66 -15.21 2.56
CA PHE A 79 0.71 -14.75 2.28
C PHE A 79 0.94 -14.36 0.82
N ASP A 80 0.43 -15.14 -0.13
CA ASP A 80 0.56 -14.85 -1.57
C ASP A 80 -0.08 -13.50 -1.95
N VAL A 81 -1.17 -13.13 -1.28
CA VAL A 81 -1.80 -11.81 -1.43
C VAL A 81 -0.84 -10.72 -0.95
N ALA A 82 -0.22 -10.88 0.21
CA ALA A 82 0.77 -9.92 0.71
C ALA A 82 1.97 -9.78 -0.23
N VAL A 83 2.45 -10.88 -0.83
CA VAL A 83 3.54 -10.86 -1.81
C VAL A 83 3.15 -10.03 -3.04
N LEU A 84 1.95 -10.26 -3.60
CA LEU A 84 1.46 -9.47 -4.73
C LEU A 84 1.38 -7.98 -4.41
N LEU A 85 0.85 -7.63 -3.23
CA LEU A 85 0.74 -6.23 -2.79
C LEU A 85 2.11 -5.58 -2.54
N MET A 86 3.09 -6.33 -2.03
CA MET A 86 4.47 -5.86 -1.90
C MET A 86 5.12 -5.61 -3.27
N LEU A 87 4.94 -6.51 -4.23
CA LEU A 87 5.45 -6.32 -5.59
C LEU A 87 4.84 -5.08 -6.24
N MET A 88 3.55 -4.86 -6.03
CA MET A 88 2.86 -3.66 -6.50
C MET A 88 3.41 -2.38 -5.86
N ALA A 89 3.63 -2.38 -4.54
CA ALA A 89 4.25 -1.26 -3.83
C ALA A 89 5.69 -0.99 -4.34
N ALA A 90 6.46 -2.06 -4.58
CA ALA A 90 7.81 -2.00 -5.14
C ALA A 90 7.85 -1.46 -6.57
N ALA A 91 6.79 -1.65 -7.36
CA ALA A 91 6.66 -1.08 -8.71
C ALA A 91 6.20 0.38 -8.69
N PHE A 92 5.24 0.72 -7.84
CA PHE A 92 4.68 2.08 -7.78
C PHE A 92 5.62 3.11 -7.18
N SER A 93 6.40 2.74 -6.16
CA SER A 93 7.40 3.63 -5.57
C SER A 93 8.36 4.25 -6.61
N PRO A 94 9.14 3.45 -7.39
CA PRO A 94 10.06 3.99 -8.38
C PRO A 94 9.34 4.72 -9.52
N LEU A 95 8.14 4.28 -9.90
CA LEU A 95 7.31 4.99 -10.87
C LEU A 95 6.93 6.39 -10.36
N CYS A 96 6.48 6.52 -9.11
CA CYS A 96 6.16 7.80 -8.49
C CYS A 96 7.38 8.70 -8.38
N ILE A 97 8.55 8.15 -8.00
CA ILE A 97 9.83 8.89 -7.99
C ILE A 97 10.16 9.41 -9.39
N TRP A 98 10.07 8.55 -10.41
CA TRP A 98 10.34 8.93 -11.80
C TRP A 98 9.39 10.02 -12.31
N VAL A 99 8.09 9.90 -12.02
CA VAL A 99 7.09 10.93 -12.36
C VAL A 99 7.37 12.24 -11.64
N ALA A 100 7.72 12.21 -10.34
CA ALA A 100 8.08 13.42 -9.59
C ALA A 100 9.27 14.15 -10.23
N ILE A 101 10.34 13.41 -10.58
CA ILE A 101 11.51 13.95 -11.27
C ILE A 101 11.10 14.57 -12.62
N LYS A 102 10.27 13.88 -13.41
CA LYS A 102 9.78 14.39 -14.69
C LYS A 102 8.90 15.64 -14.53
N GLY A 103 8.17 15.76 -13.43
CA GLY A 103 7.38 16.93 -13.08
C GLY A 103 8.17 18.09 -12.46
N GLY A 104 9.49 17.97 -12.30
CA GLY A 104 10.30 18.97 -11.58
C GLY A 104 9.97 19.06 -10.08
N ILE A 105 9.35 18.03 -9.52
CA ILE A 105 8.97 17.94 -8.11
C ILE A 105 10.05 17.11 -7.40
N ALA A 106 10.61 17.66 -6.33
CA ALA A 106 11.51 16.91 -5.47
C ALA A 106 10.81 15.65 -4.91
N PRO A 107 11.35 14.43 -5.07
CA PRO A 107 10.64 13.18 -4.72
C PRO A 107 10.17 13.10 -3.26
N TRP A 108 10.88 13.71 -2.31
CA TRP A 108 10.44 13.74 -0.91
C TRP A 108 9.21 14.62 -0.67
N ARG A 109 8.93 15.58 -1.56
CA ARG A 109 7.72 16.41 -1.53
C ARG A 109 6.53 15.75 -2.23
N PHE A 110 6.72 14.58 -2.83
CA PHE A 110 5.66 13.81 -3.47
C PHE A 110 5.32 12.59 -2.58
N PRO A 111 4.28 12.67 -1.73
CA PRO A 111 4.02 11.66 -0.69
C PRO A 111 3.99 10.22 -1.21
N ALA A 112 3.44 10.01 -2.40
CA ALA A 112 3.37 8.69 -3.04
C ALA A 112 4.76 8.04 -3.24
N SER A 113 5.83 8.83 -3.46
CA SER A 113 7.19 8.31 -3.65
C SER A 113 7.73 7.55 -2.45
N TRP A 114 7.34 7.92 -1.22
CA TRP A 114 7.82 7.27 0.00
C TRP A 114 6.76 6.45 0.73
N LEU A 115 5.46 6.74 0.55
CA LEU A 115 4.39 5.96 1.17
C LEU A 115 4.37 4.50 0.69
N PHE A 116 4.54 4.26 -0.62
CA PHE A 116 4.66 2.89 -1.14
C PHE A 116 5.95 2.19 -0.66
N LEU A 117 7.04 2.93 -0.42
CA LEU A 117 8.25 2.37 0.19
C LEU A 117 8.01 1.95 1.64
N LEU A 118 7.29 2.76 2.43
CA LEU A 118 6.97 2.42 3.81
C LEU A 118 6.04 1.20 3.89
N ILE A 119 5.04 1.13 3.01
CA ILE A 119 4.15 -0.04 2.90
C ILE A 119 4.97 -1.29 2.53
N LEU A 120 5.88 -1.18 1.56
CA LEU A 120 6.79 -2.27 1.19
C LEU A 120 7.70 -2.68 2.35
N ALA A 121 8.30 -1.72 3.07
CA ALA A 121 9.17 -2.00 4.19
C ALA A 121 8.43 -2.72 5.33
N ALA A 122 7.20 -2.29 5.64
CA ALA A 122 6.33 -2.95 6.61
C ALA A 122 5.93 -4.37 6.15
N GLY A 123 5.61 -4.54 4.86
CA GLY A 123 5.35 -5.85 4.27
C GLY A 123 6.57 -6.78 4.38
N LEU A 124 7.77 -6.31 4.04
CA LEU A 124 9.01 -7.08 4.15
C LEU A 124 9.33 -7.45 5.60
N TRP A 125 9.05 -6.56 6.54
CA TRP A 125 9.16 -6.86 7.96
C TRP A 125 8.20 -7.98 8.38
N GLY A 126 6.95 -7.92 7.92
CA GLY A 126 5.96 -8.98 8.16
C GLY A 126 6.37 -10.32 7.54
N ALA A 127 6.89 -10.29 6.31
CA ALA A 127 7.40 -11.48 5.62
C ALA A 127 8.62 -12.11 6.32
N ARG A 128 9.48 -11.30 6.96
CA ARG A 128 10.61 -11.80 7.76
C ARG A 128 10.20 -12.39 9.11
N ILE A 129 9.17 -11.84 9.76
CA ILE A 129 8.66 -12.42 11.02
C ILE A 129 7.96 -13.75 10.74
N GLY A 130 7.31 -13.87 9.57
CA GLY A 130 6.77 -15.13 9.07
C GLY A 130 7.84 -16.02 8.45
N HIS A 131 8.85 -16.46 9.21
CA HIS A 131 9.57 -17.68 8.84
C HIS A 131 8.61 -18.87 8.99
N TRP A 132 7.76 -19.08 7.97
CA TRP A 132 6.89 -20.24 7.76
C TRP A 132 7.51 -21.25 6.79
N LEU A 133 8.84 -21.30 6.77
CA LEU A 133 9.67 -22.37 6.21
C LEU A 133 10.54 -22.91 7.35
#